data_AF-A0AAD7NG06-F1
#
_entry.id   AF-A0AAD7NG06-F1
#
_cell.length_a   1.000
_cell.length_b   1.000
_cell.length_c   1.000
_cell.angle_alpha   90.00
_cell.angle_beta   90.00
_cell.angle_gamma   90.00
#
_symmetry.space_group_name_H-M   'P 1'
#
loop_
_entity.id
_entity.type
_entity.pdbx_description
1 polymer ?
#
loop_
_entity_poly.entity_id
_entity_poly.type
_entity_poly.pdbx_seq_one_letter_code
_entity_poly.pdbx_strand_id
1 'polypeptide(L)'
;MFAYRFTAVFVLAQLVLSQTIPTTVLQYKEWALIGCQGDSTAARALHHLVTGSSANMTVELCLDACAAGGFILGGLEFGHECYCGNALLYVYTVPQGNCVLPCAGNASELCGGSQALNLYQFADTPFTTGPPSIVFEYKNWVRWACINEGPPFPFGPLDPIAADDMTVGRCLDGCAAAGHNAAGLQDGQRCFCNSVVNEGDGQPNSWESTSEFECQKPCLDNATEICGGLLQQGGAIEGAISAYVTCDFASEC
;
A
#
# COMPACT_ATOMS: atom_id res chain seq x y z
N MET A 1 53.04 -52.32 -44.51
CA MET A 1 52.41 -52.26 -43.17
C MET A 1 52.36 -50.79 -42.75
N PHE A 2 51.19 -50.38 -42.29
CA PHE A 2 50.68 -49.00 -42.28
C PHE A 2 51.40 -48.03 -41.33
N ALA A 3 51.60 -46.80 -41.80
CA ALA A 3 51.93 -45.63 -40.98
C ALA A 3 50.65 -44.80 -40.77
N TYR A 4 50.16 -44.70 -39.54
CA TYR A 4 49.07 -43.80 -39.17
C TYR A 4 49.64 -42.62 -38.39
N ARG A 5 49.60 -41.42 -38.99
CA ARG A 5 49.83 -40.15 -38.29
C ARG A 5 48.51 -39.71 -37.67
N PHE A 6 48.46 -39.68 -36.34
CA PHE A 6 47.37 -39.01 -35.61
C PHE A 6 47.73 -37.55 -35.40
N THR A 7 47.16 -36.67 -36.23
CA THR A 7 47.07 -35.24 -35.92
C THR A 7 46.01 -35.05 -34.85
N ALA A 8 46.43 -34.75 -33.62
CA ALA A 8 45.53 -34.33 -32.54
C ALA A 8 44.94 -32.96 -32.87
N VAL A 9 43.68 -32.93 -33.29
CA VAL A 9 42.91 -31.69 -33.38
C VAL A 9 42.47 -31.33 -31.97
N PHE A 10 43.14 -30.34 -31.38
CA PHE A 10 42.66 -29.68 -30.16
C PHE A 10 41.38 -28.92 -30.51
N VAL A 11 40.22 -29.51 -30.23
CA VAL A 11 38.97 -28.78 -30.15
C VAL A 11 39.04 -27.96 -28.86
N LEU A 12 39.42 -26.69 -28.99
CA LEU A 12 39.18 -25.69 -27.96
C LEU A 12 37.66 -25.64 -27.76
N ALA A 13 37.15 -26.32 -26.74
CA ALA A 13 35.82 -26.05 -26.21
C ALA A 13 35.85 -24.60 -25.71
N GLN A 14 35.43 -23.67 -26.56
CA GLN A 14 35.20 -22.30 -26.12
C GLN A 14 34.16 -22.38 -25.01
N LEU A 15 34.53 -21.95 -23.81
CA LEU A 15 33.57 -21.63 -22.76
C LEU A 15 32.67 -20.52 -23.29
N VAL A 16 31.58 -20.89 -23.96
CA VAL A 16 30.48 -19.97 -24.18
C VAL A 16 29.87 -19.79 -22.79
N LEU A 17 30.17 -18.67 -22.14
CA LEU A 17 29.42 -18.24 -20.97
C LEU A 17 27.95 -18.19 -21.41
N SER A 18 27.14 -19.16 -20.97
CA SER A 18 25.71 -19.19 -21.21
C SER A 18 25.09 -18.06 -20.39
N GLN A 19 25.17 -16.85 -20.93
CA GLN A 19 24.45 -15.70 -20.38
C GLN A 19 23.01 -15.86 -20.86
N THR A 20 22.16 -16.33 -19.96
CA THR A 20 20.71 -16.31 -20.15
C THR A 20 20.27 -14.87 -20.27
N ILE A 21 19.53 -14.55 -21.34
CA ILE A 21 18.91 -13.22 -21.48
C ILE A 21 17.91 -13.09 -20.33
N PRO A 22 17.96 -12.00 -19.53
CA PRO A 22 16.99 -11.79 -18.47
C PRO A 22 15.57 -11.79 -19.04
N THR A 23 14.66 -12.48 -18.35
CA THR A 23 13.27 -12.62 -18.78
C THR A 23 12.32 -12.10 -17.73
N THR A 24 11.18 -11.59 -18.15
CA THR A 24 10.09 -11.25 -17.24
C THR A 24 9.47 -12.51 -16.65
N VAL A 25 9.31 -12.55 -15.33
CA VAL A 25 8.52 -13.58 -14.64
C VAL A 25 7.04 -13.26 -14.89
N LEU A 26 6.32 -14.09 -15.63
CA LEU A 26 4.92 -13.83 -15.94
C LEU A 26 3.97 -14.27 -14.83
N GLN A 27 4.35 -15.32 -14.09
CA GLN A 27 3.61 -15.82 -12.94
C GLN A 27 4.56 -16.40 -11.89
N TYR A 28 4.22 -16.19 -10.61
CA TYR A 28 4.87 -16.80 -9.46
C TYR A 28 3.80 -17.12 -8.40
N LYS A 29 3.55 -18.41 -8.14
CA LYS A 29 2.41 -18.85 -7.32
C LYS A 29 1.10 -18.20 -7.84
N GLU A 30 0.31 -17.58 -6.98
CA GLU A 30 -0.91 -16.85 -7.33
C GLU A 30 -0.66 -15.44 -7.88
N TRP A 31 0.59 -14.97 -7.95
CA TRP A 31 0.91 -13.67 -8.52
C TRP A 31 1.02 -13.73 -10.04
N ALA A 32 0.35 -12.81 -10.72
CA ALA A 32 0.46 -12.61 -12.17
C ALA A 32 1.02 -11.22 -12.48
N LEU A 33 1.93 -11.15 -13.46
CA LEU A 33 2.38 -9.88 -14.00
C LEU A 33 1.22 -9.19 -14.73
N ILE A 34 0.92 -7.96 -14.33
CA ILE A 34 -0.14 -7.15 -14.95
C ILE A 34 0.40 -6.00 -15.80
N GLY A 35 1.70 -5.67 -15.71
CA GLY A 35 2.33 -4.78 -16.68
C GLY A 35 3.61 -4.10 -16.21
N CYS A 36 4.02 -3.11 -17.00
CA CYS A 36 5.06 -2.15 -16.67
C CYS A 36 4.40 -0.82 -16.27
N GLN A 37 4.51 -0.47 -15.00
CA GLN A 37 3.81 0.67 -14.39
C GLN A 37 4.80 1.78 -14.10
N GLY A 38 4.57 3.00 -14.58
CA GLY A 38 5.44 4.13 -14.22
C GLY A 38 5.32 4.49 -12.75
N ASP A 39 6.43 4.94 -12.16
CA ASP A 39 6.53 5.31 -10.75
C ASP A 39 7.36 6.59 -10.56
N SER A 40 7.19 7.29 -9.43
CA SER A 40 8.02 8.45 -9.10
C SER A 40 8.04 8.73 -7.60
N THR A 41 9.12 9.34 -7.09
CA THR A 41 9.22 9.73 -5.68
C THR A 41 8.18 10.78 -5.26
N ALA A 42 7.66 11.57 -6.19
CA ALA A 42 6.65 12.60 -5.92
C ALA A 42 5.20 12.07 -6.00
N ALA A 43 4.99 10.96 -6.70
CA ALA A 43 3.70 10.36 -6.95
C ALA A 43 3.90 8.85 -7.13
N ARG A 44 3.97 8.15 -5.99
CA ARG A 44 4.30 6.72 -5.94
C ARG A 44 3.12 5.86 -6.39
N ALA A 45 3.34 4.94 -7.31
CA ALA A 45 2.30 4.00 -7.76
C ALA A 45 1.85 3.08 -6.62
N LEU A 46 2.82 2.53 -5.87
CA LEU A 46 2.61 1.72 -4.67
C LEU A 46 3.28 2.41 -3.48
N HIS A 47 2.59 2.47 -2.33
CA HIS A 47 2.97 3.35 -1.23
C HIS A 47 3.89 2.69 -0.20
N HIS A 48 3.93 1.36 -0.12
CA HIS A 48 4.69 0.64 0.90
C HIS A 48 6.03 0.15 0.35
N LEU A 49 7.15 0.73 0.78
CA LEU A 49 8.48 0.20 0.49
C LEU A 49 8.82 -0.92 1.47
N VAL A 50 9.12 -2.12 0.95
CA VAL A 50 9.51 -3.27 1.77
C VAL A 50 10.88 -3.05 2.39
N THR A 51 10.96 -3.24 3.71
CA THR A 51 12.21 -3.22 4.47
C THR A 51 13.11 -4.37 3.98
N GLY A 52 14.32 -4.04 3.50
CA GLY A 52 15.24 -5.05 2.94
C GLY A 52 15.37 -5.03 1.41
N SER A 53 14.78 -4.03 0.73
CA SER A 53 15.18 -3.64 -0.63
C SER A 53 16.71 -3.52 -0.71
N SER A 54 17.36 -4.41 -1.45
CA SER A 54 18.80 -4.70 -1.31
C SER A 54 19.39 -5.41 -2.52
N ALA A 55 20.71 -5.62 -2.49
CA ALA A 55 21.47 -6.29 -3.55
C ALA A 55 21.07 -7.77 -3.80
N ASN A 56 20.21 -8.37 -2.98
CA ASN A 56 19.76 -9.75 -3.13
C ASN A 56 18.32 -9.86 -3.66
N MET A 57 17.74 -8.78 -4.17
CA MET A 57 16.34 -8.77 -4.61
C MET A 57 16.09 -9.73 -5.78
N THR A 58 15.01 -10.51 -5.70
CA THR A 58 14.43 -11.31 -6.79
C THR A 58 12.93 -11.03 -6.86
N VAL A 59 12.27 -11.47 -7.94
CA VAL A 59 10.81 -11.34 -8.05
C VAL A 59 10.12 -12.08 -6.89
N GLU A 60 10.56 -13.29 -6.59
CA GLU A 60 9.98 -14.13 -5.53
C GLU A 60 10.11 -13.49 -4.15
N LEU A 61 11.29 -12.94 -3.83
CA LEU A 61 11.52 -12.31 -2.53
C LEU A 61 10.56 -11.13 -2.31
N CYS A 62 10.35 -10.33 -3.35
CA CYS A 62 9.43 -9.19 -3.26
C CYS A 62 7.99 -9.66 -3.09
N LEU A 63 7.52 -10.58 -3.95
CA LEU A 63 6.12 -11.03 -3.94
C LEU A 63 5.76 -11.82 -2.68
N ASP A 64 6.70 -12.61 -2.14
CA ASP A 64 6.51 -13.27 -0.84
C ASP A 64 6.46 -12.26 0.30
N ALA A 65 7.27 -11.19 0.26
CA ALA A 65 7.21 -10.13 1.26
C ALA A 65 5.90 -9.32 1.18
N CYS A 66 5.41 -9.00 -0.02
CA CYS A 66 4.11 -8.35 -0.19
C CYS A 66 2.98 -9.23 0.33
N ALA A 67 2.96 -10.52 -0.01
CA ALA A 67 1.96 -11.46 0.50
C ALA A 67 2.01 -11.57 2.03
N ALA A 68 3.21 -11.64 2.63
CA ALA A 68 3.37 -11.69 4.08
C ALA A 68 2.90 -10.41 4.79
N GLY A 69 2.95 -9.26 4.10
CA GLY A 69 2.39 -7.99 4.57
C GLY A 69 0.90 -7.82 4.31
N GLY A 70 0.21 -8.83 3.77
CA GLY A 70 -1.22 -8.74 3.43
C GLY A 70 -1.51 -7.93 2.16
N PHE A 71 -0.50 -7.69 1.32
CA PHE A 71 -0.66 -6.90 0.11
C PHE A 71 -1.04 -7.73 -1.11
N ILE A 72 -1.90 -7.17 -1.98
CA ILE A 72 -2.41 -7.78 -3.22
C ILE A 72 -1.73 -7.24 -4.48
N LEU A 73 -0.95 -6.15 -4.37
CA LEU A 73 -0.07 -5.64 -5.41
C LEU A 73 1.37 -5.68 -4.93
N GLY A 74 2.26 -6.09 -5.83
CA GLY A 74 3.71 -6.07 -5.66
C GLY A 74 4.37 -5.49 -6.89
N GLY A 75 5.37 -4.64 -6.69
CA GLY A 75 6.06 -3.92 -7.76
C GLY A 75 7.56 -3.90 -7.50
N LEU A 76 8.34 -4.27 -8.51
CA LEU A 76 9.80 -4.22 -8.43
C LEU A 76 10.34 -3.05 -9.23
N GLU A 77 11.16 -2.21 -8.60
CA GLU A 77 11.80 -1.04 -9.21
C GLU A 77 13.33 -1.15 -9.16
N PHE A 78 13.99 -0.55 -10.16
CA PHE A 78 15.42 -0.28 -10.15
C PHE A 78 16.33 -1.49 -9.92
N GLY A 79 15.83 -2.71 -10.17
CA GLY A 79 16.54 -3.97 -9.98
C GLY A 79 16.63 -4.45 -8.53
N HIS A 80 16.24 -3.64 -7.54
CA HIS A 80 16.48 -3.95 -6.13
C HIS A 80 15.47 -3.40 -5.12
N GLU A 81 14.53 -2.57 -5.56
CA GLU A 81 13.48 -2.03 -4.71
C GLU A 81 12.21 -2.86 -4.87
N CYS A 82 11.51 -3.08 -3.75
CA CYS A 82 10.25 -3.79 -3.70
C CYS A 82 9.19 -2.91 -3.03
N TYR A 83 8.11 -2.66 -3.76
CA TYR A 83 6.97 -1.89 -3.32
C TYR A 83 5.72 -2.76 -3.27
N CYS A 84 4.86 -2.53 -2.26
CA CYS A 84 3.60 -3.23 -2.09
C CYS A 84 2.43 -2.24 -1.89
N GLY A 85 1.20 -2.73 -2.06
CA GLY A 85 -0.01 -2.00 -1.71
C GLY A 85 -1.29 -2.79 -2.05
N ASN A 86 -2.45 -2.32 -1.58
CA ASN A 86 -3.77 -2.84 -2.01
C ASN A 86 -4.54 -1.86 -2.90
N ALA A 87 -3.84 -0.80 -3.32
CA ALA A 87 -4.33 0.26 -4.18
C ALA A 87 -3.20 0.76 -5.09
N LEU A 88 -3.56 1.19 -6.29
CA LEU A 88 -2.64 1.81 -7.24
C LEU A 88 -2.90 3.33 -7.27
N LEU A 89 -2.02 4.11 -6.63
CA LEU A 89 -2.33 5.53 -6.35
C LEU A 89 -2.22 6.42 -7.58
N TYR A 90 -1.14 6.26 -8.33
CA TYR A 90 -0.87 7.05 -9.53
C TYR A 90 -0.53 6.13 -10.69
N VAL A 91 -1.37 6.19 -11.74
CA VAL A 91 -1.24 5.33 -12.91
C VAL A 91 -0.61 6.09 -14.05
N TYR A 92 0.64 5.78 -14.33
CA TYR A 92 1.40 6.26 -15.49
C TYR A 92 1.68 5.12 -16.47
N THR A 93 1.20 5.25 -17.70
CA THR A 93 1.55 4.32 -18.78
C THR A 93 2.97 4.58 -19.23
N VAL A 94 3.82 3.56 -19.16
CA VAL A 94 5.19 3.58 -19.66
C VAL A 94 5.41 2.45 -20.67
N PRO A 95 6.36 2.59 -21.61
CA PRO A 95 6.70 1.49 -22.50
C PRO A 95 7.21 0.27 -21.72
N GLN A 96 6.89 -0.94 -22.20
CA GLN A 96 7.40 -2.18 -21.61
C GLN A 96 8.94 -2.22 -21.53
N GLY A 97 9.61 -1.56 -22.48
CA GLY A 97 11.06 -1.42 -22.52
C GLY A 97 11.65 -0.62 -21.35
N ASN A 98 10.83 0.01 -20.52
CA ASN A 98 11.29 0.66 -19.29
C ASN A 98 11.48 -0.35 -18.15
N CYS A 99 10.79 -1.50 -18.16
CA CYS A 99 10.87 -2.52 -17.12
C CYS A 99 11.80 -3.68 -17.51
N VAL A 100 13.08 -3.35 -17.78
CA VAL A 100 14.09 -4.27 -18.32
C VAL A 100 15.39 -4.31 -17.51
N LEU A 101 15.40 -3.75 -16.31
CA LEU A 101 16.54 -3.88 -15.40
C LEU A 101 16.56 -5.28 -14.78
N PRO A 102 17.70 -5.99 -14.84
CA PRO A 102 17.83 -7.27 -14.16
C PRO A 102 17.71 -7.13 -12.64
N CYS A 103 17.18 -8.17 -11.99
CA CYS A 103 17.16 -8.24 -10.54
C CYS A 103 18.58 -8.37 -9.98
N ALA A 104 18.86 -7.69 -8.87
CA ALA A 104 20.18 -7.68 -8.24
C ALA A 104 20.55 -9.07 -7.67
N GLY A 105 19.58 -9.80 -7.12
CA GLY A 105 19.74 -11.15 -6.57
C GLY A 105 19.61 -12.27 -7.61
N ASN A 106 18.98 -12.00 -8.75
CA ASN A 106 18.89 -12.95 -9.87
C ASN A 106 18.91 -12.24 -11.23
N ALA A 107 20.08 -12.14 -11.85
CA ALA A 107 20.25 -11.46 -13.13
C ALA A 107 19.52 -12.15 -14.32
N SER A 108 18.90 -13.32 -14.13
CA SER A 108 18.04 -13.95 -15.16
C SER A 108 16.60 -13.45 -15.15
N GLU A 109 16.21 -12.63 -14.17
CA GLU A 109 14.88 -12.06 -14.00
C GLU A 109 14.90 -10.54 -14.20
N LEU A 110 13.75 -9.97 -14.57
CA LEU A 110 13.56 -8.52 -14.70
C LEU A 110 12.82 -7.95 -13.49
N CYS A 111 13.38 -6.89 -12.89
CA CYS A 111 12.94 -6.22 -11.67
C CYS A 111 12.77 -4.71 -11.88
N GLY A 112 12.00 -4.35 -12.90
CA GLY A 112 11.58 -2.98 -13.17
C GLY A 112 12.58 -2.16 -13.97
N GLY A 113 12.59 -0.87 -13.71
CA GLY A 113 13.31 0.17 -14.43
C GLY A 113 13.67 1.34 -13.54
N SER A 114 14.28 2.37 -14.10
CA SER A 114 14.29 3.68 -13.44
C SER A 114 12.89 4.28 -13.58
N GLN A 115 12.19 4.53 -12.47
CA GLN A 115 10.82 5.08 -12.46
C GLN A 115 9.80 4.17 -13.16
N ALA A 116 10.00 2.86 -13.10
CA ALA A 116 9.11 1.88 -13.69
C ALA A 116 9.12 0.55 -12.92
N LEU A 117 7.93 0.08 -12.57
CA LEU A 117 7.68 -1.14 -11.83
C LEU A 117 7.30 -2.28 -12.77
N ASN A 118 7.93 -3.44 -12.63
CA ASN A 118 7.24 -4.67 -13.00
C ASN A 118 6.14 -4.89 -11.96
N LEU A 119 4.88 -4.69 -12.34
CA LEU A 119 3.73 -4.74 -11.44
C LEU A 119 3.04 -6.10 -11.51
N TYR A 120 2.78 -6.68 -10.35
CA TYR A 120 2.14 -7.98 -10.16
C TYR A 120 0.90 -7.83 -9.29
N GLN A 121 -0.09 -8.68 -9.53
CA GLN A 121 -1.34 -8.77 -8.79
C GLN A 121 -1.53 -10.19 -8.24
N PHE A 122 -2.00 -10.27 -6.99
CA PHE A 122 -2.29 -11.54 -6.34
C PHE A 122 -3.71 -12.03 -6.68
N ALA A 123 -3.80 -13.24 -7.26
CA ALA A 123 -5.03 -13.99 -7.47
C ALA A 123 -6.19 -13.21 -8.15
N ASP A 124 -5.88 -12.29 -9.07
CA ASP A 124 -6.84 -11.38 -9.71
C ASP A 124 -7.71 -10.58 -8.71
N THR A 125 -7.21 -10.36 -7.49
CA THR A 125 -7.95 -9.70 -6.41
C THR A 125 -8.23 -8.24 -6.78
N PRO A 126 -9.50 -7.77 -6.74
CA PRO A 126 -9.81 -6.38 -7.08
C PRO A 126 -9.06 -5.37 -6.21
N PHE A 127 -8.59 -4.29 -6.84
CA PHE A 127 -7.94 -3.17 -6.16
C PHE A 127 -8.51 -1.85 -6.65
N THR A 128 -8.31 -0.79 -5.87
CA THR A 128 -8.72 0.58 -6.19
C THR A 128 -7.60 1.34 -6.87
N THR A 129 -7.96 2.37 -7.66
CA THR A 129 -7.00 3.22 -8.35
C THR A 129 -7.30 4.69 -8.13
N GLY A 130 -6.27 5.48 -7.86
CA GLY A 130 -6.38 6.94 -7.73
C GLY A 130 -5.67 7.48 -6.48
N PRO A 131 -5.43 8.80 -6.44
CA PRO A 131 -4.78 9.42 -5.30
C PRO A 131 -5.63 9.25 -4.02
N PRO A 132 -5.00 9.28 -2.84
CA PRO A 132 -5.72 9.27 -1.57
C PRO A 132 -6.76 10.39 -1.53
N SER A 133 -7.99 10.06 -1.15
CA SER A 133 -9.11 10.98 -1.09
C SER A 133 -9.96 10.80 0.16
N ILE A 134 -10.61 11.87 0.57
CA ILE A 134 -11.52 11.85 1.72
C ILE A 134 -12.81 11.15 1.30
N VAL A 135 -13.19 10.12 2.06
CA VAL A 135 -14.51 9.50 1.96
C VAL A 135 -15.49 10.37 2.74
N PHE A 136 -16.31 11.15 2.05
CA PHE A 136 -17.28 12.04 2.71
C PHE A 136 -18.54 11.30 3.19
N GLU A 137 -18.95 10.28 2.45
CA GLU A 137 -20.17 9.50 2.72
C GLU A 137 -19.88 8.01 2.58
N TYR A 138 -20.39 7.21 3.51
CA TYR A 138 -20.31 5.76 3.46
C TYR A 138 -21.56 5.16 4.12
N LYS A 139 -22.45 4.56 3.32
CA LYS A 139 -23.76 4.07 3.80
C LYS A 139 -24.52 5.20 4.53
N ASN A 140 -24.82 5.03 5.82
CA ASN A 140 -25.49 6.01 6.68
C ASN A 140 -24.51 6.86 7.51
N TRP A 141 -23.21 6.81 7.20
CA TRP A 141 -22.17 7.59 7.87
C TRP A 141 -21.77 8.77 7.01
N VAL A 142 -21.57 9.90 7.66
CA VAL A 142 -21.00 11.11 7.05
C VAL A 142 -19.74 11.50 7.79
N ARG A 143 -18.77 12.00 7.05
CA ARG A 143 -17.58 12.58 7.62
C ARG A 143 -17.93 13.91 8.27
N TRP A 144 -17.61 14.04 9.55
CA TRP A 144 -17.84 15.26 10.31
C TRP A 144 -16.73 16.28 10.09
N ALA A 145 -15.49 15.92 10.46
CA ALA A 145 -14.32 16.80 10.38
C ALA A 145 -13.02 16.03 10.59
N CYS A 146 -11.89 16.68 10.31
CA CYS A 146 -10.62 16.37 10.96
C CYS A 146 -10.59 16.98 12.36
N ILE A 147 -10.34 16.18 13.41
CA ILE A 147 -10.32 16.63 14.81
C ILE A 147 -9.01 16.27 15.51
N ASN A 148 -8.69 16.98 16.61
CA ASN A 148 -7.55 16.66 17.46
C ASN A 148 -7.84 15.47 18.41
N GLU A 149 -6.80 14.69 18.76
CA GLU A 149 -6.82 13.69 19.84
C GLU A 149 -6.75 14.34 21.25
N GLY A 150 -6.87 15.66 21.35
CA GLY A 150 -6.71 16.43 22.59
C GLY A 150 -7.85 16.22 23.60
N PRO A 151 -7.60 16.48 24.90
CA PRO A 151 -8.60 16.35 25.94
C PRO A 151 -9.73 17.39 25.82
N PRO A 152 -11.01 17.01 26.03
CA PRO A 152 -11.47 15.65 26.38
C PRO A 152 -11.49 14.73 25.15
N PHE A 153 -10.78 13.60 25.23
CA PHE A 153 -10.69 12.65 24.12
C PHE A 153 -12.03 11.90 23.99
N PRO A 154 -12.81 12.12 22.93
CA PRO A 154 -14.18 11.63 22.88
C PRO A 154 -14.26 10.17 22.44
N PHE A 155 -13.17 9.55 21.96
CA PHE A 155 -13.23 8.20 21.41
C PHE A 155 -12.53 7.16 22.29
N GLY A 156 -13.14 5.98 22.44
CA GLY A 156 -12.47 4.82 23.01
C GLY A 156 -11.79 3.98 21.91
N PRO A 157 -10.70 3.25 22.21
CA PRO A 157 -10.16 2.27 21.27
C PRO A 157 -11.21 1.19 21.02
N LEU A 158 -11.38 0.81 19.75
CA LEU A 158 -12.17 -0.36 19.39
C LEU A 158 -11.26 -1.58 19.38
N ASP A 159 -11.26 -2.33 20.48
CA ASP A 159 -10.78 -3.71 20.43
C ASP A 159 -11.87 -4.60 19.81
N PRO A 160 -11.63 -5.34 18.71
CA PRO A 160 -10.38 -5.54 18.00
C PRO A 160 -10.56 -5.36 16.48
N ILE A 161 -10.50 -4.13 15.95
CA ILE A 161 -10.28 -4.02 14.50
C ILE A 161 -8.77 -4.13 14.29
N ALA A 162 -8.36 -5.22 13.64
CA ALA A 162 -6.96 -5.47 13.35
C ALA A 162 -6.36 -4.27 12.60
N ALA A 163 -5.17 -3.84 13.02
CA ALA A 163 -4.55 -2.61 12.53
C ALA A 163 -4.01 -2.75 11.09
N ASP A 164 -3.87 -3.97 10.57
CA ASP A 164 -3.18 -4.29 9.33
C ASP A 164 -4.07 -4.24 8.07
N ASP A 165 -5.39 -4.23 8.20
CA ASP A 165 -6.34 -4.23 7.07
C ASP A 165 -7.33 -3.03 7.06
N MET A 166 -6.89 -1.90 7.63
CA MET A 166 -7.73 -0.71 7.82
C MET A 166 -8.19 -0.05 6.51
N THR A 167 -9.51 0.14 6.40
CA THR A 167 -10.20 1.01 5.43
C THR A 167 -11.22 1.88 6.17
N VAL A 168 -11.71 2.96 5.55
CA VAL A 168 -12.81 3.75 6.10
C VAL A 168 -14.02 2.84 6.32
N GLY A 169 -14.43 2.09 5.30
CA GLY A 169 -15.59 1.22 5.39
C GLY A 169 -15.48 0.17 6.50
N ARG A 170 -14.30 -0.44 6.70
CA ARG A 170 -14.06 -1.43 7.75
C ARG A 170 -14.23 -0.83 9.14
N CYS A 171 -13.68 0.35 9.40
CA CYS A 171 -13.84 1.02 10.69
C CYS A 171 -15.30 1.36 10.96
N LEU A 172 -16.00 1.95 9.98
CA LEU A 172 -17.39 2.36 10.12
C LEU A 172 -18.34 1.17 10.30
N ASP A 173 -18.14 0.09 9.54
CA ASP A 173 -18.92 -1.14 9.70
C ASP A 173 -18.66 -1.81 11.06
N GLY A 174 -17.41 -1.85 11.51
CA GLY A 174 -17.06 -2.38 12.83
C GLY A 174 -17.67 -1.56 13.96
N CYS A 175 -17.63 -0.24 13.86
CA CYS A 175 -18.28 0.66 14.80
C CYS A 175 -19.80 0.48 14.86
N ALA A 176 -20.45 0.41 13.69
CA ALA A 176 -21.89 0.16 13.61
C ALA A 176 -22.26 -1.21 14.23
N ALA A 177 -21.48 -2.26 13.94
CA ALA A 177 -21.70 -3.60 14.49
C ALA A 177 -21.53 -3.65 16.02
N ALA A 178 -20.69 -2.79 16.58
CA ALA A 178 -20.52 -2.62 18.03
C ALA A 178 -21.57 -1.70 18.68
N GLY A 179 -22.53 -1.15 17.92
CA GLY A 179 -23.58 -0.28 18.43
C GLY A 179 -23.17 1.19 18.64
N HIS A 180 -22.06 1.60 18.03
CA HIS A 180 -21.57 2.97 18.06
C HIS A 180 -22.09 3.76 16.85
N ASN A 181 -22.30 5.06 17.06
CA ASN A 181 -22.81 6.00 16.03
C ASN A 181 -21.79 7.09 15.68
N ALA A 182 -20.59 7.01 16.26
CA ALA A 182 -19.44 7.82 15.91
C ALA A 182 -18.20 6.94 15.79
N ALA A 183 -17.33 7.30 14.85
CA ALA A 183 -16.10 6.59 14.56
C ALA A 183 -14.97 7.59 14.25
N GLY A 184 -13.74 7.19 14.52
CA GLY A 184 -12.55 7.98 14.27
C GLY A 184 -11.46 7.11 13.66
N LEU A 185 -10.89 7.54 12.54
CA LEU A 185 -9.72 6.89 11.94
C LEU A 185 -8.48 7.73 12.17
N GLN A 186 -7.36 7.08 12.51
CA GLN A 186 -6.11 7.76 12.85
C GLN A 186 -4.90 6.97 12.35
N ASP A 187 -3.86 7.71 11.94
CA ASP A 187 -2.56 7.15 11.56
C ASP A 187 -2.62 6.06 10.46
N GLY A 188 -3.71 6.02 9.68
CA GLY A 188 -3.88 5.04 8.60
C GLY A 188 -4.29 3.64 9.05
N GLN A 189 -4.17 3.32 10.33
CA GLN A 189 -4.26 1.95 10.84
C GLN A 189 -5.10 1.79 12.11
N ARG A 190 -5.45 2.89 12.79
CA ARG A 190 -6.23 2.86 14.04
C ARG A 190 -7.67 3.25 13.77
N CYS A 191 -8.59 2.48 14.34
CA CYS A 191 -10.01 2.80 14.39
C CYS A 191 -10.43 2.98 15.85
N PHE A 192 -11.19 4.04 16.07
CA PHE A 192 -11.77 4.40 17.36
C PHE A 192 -13.25 4.59 17.20
N CYS A 193 -13.95 4.48 18.31
CA CYS A 193 -15.39 4.37 18.30
C CYS A 193 -16.00 5.07 19.49
N ASN A 194 -17.18 5.65 19.30
CA ASN A 194 -17.90 6.31 20.37
C ASN A 194 -19.42 6.26 20.13
N SER A 195 -20.17 6.44 21.19
CA SER A 195 -21.60 6.68 21.16
C SER A 195 -21.89 8.12 21.56
N VAL A 196 -22.16 8.97 20.58
CA VAL A 196 -22.57 10.37 20.73
C VAL A 196 -24.04 10.40 21.12
N VAL A 197 -24.39 11.14 22.17
CA VAL A 197 -25.79 11.37 22.59
C VAL A 197 -26.15 12.84 22.38
N ASN A 198 -27.42 13.12 22.07
CA ASN A 198 -27.92 14.47 21.78
C ASN A 198 -27.98 15.41 23.00
N GLU A 199 -27.46 15.02 24.17
CA GLU A 199 -27.42 15.83 25.40
C GLU A 199 -26.10 15.61 26.18
N GLY A 200 -25.33 16.68 26.46
CA GLY A 200 -24.12 16.64 27.30
C GLY A 200 -22.77 16.51 26.57
N ASP A 201 -21.69 16.26 27.32
CA ASP A 201 -20.25 16.34 26.97
C ASP A 201 -19.75 15.32 25.90
N GLY A 202 -20.66 14.77 25.08
CA GLY A 202 -20.39 13.79 24.03
C GLY A 202 -20.86 14.23 22.65
N GLN A 203 -21.10 15.52 22.41
CA GLN A 203 -21.59 16.04 21.14
C GLN A 203 -20.46 16.29 20.12
N PRO A 204 -20.71 16.17 18.79
CA PRO A 204 -19.69 16.43 17.77
C PRO A 204 -19.25 17.90 17.70
N ASN A 205 -20.06 18.81 18.25
CA ASN A 205 -19.79 20.25 18.33
C ASN A 205 -18.78 20.62 19.44
N SER A 206 -18.49 19.72 20.37
CA SER A 206 -17.45 19.90 21.39
C SER A 206 -16.10 19.30 20.94
N TRP A 207 -16.05 18.68 19.76
CA TRP A 207 -14.81 18.18 19.19
C TRP A 207 -14.05 19.33 18.54
N GLU A 208 -12.83 19.57 19.01
CA GLU A 208 -11.98 20.60 18.44
C GLU A 208 -11.50 20.16 17.06
N SER A 209 -12.02 20.84 16.02
CA SER A 209 -11.59 20.65 14.64
C SER A 209 -10.17 21.16 14.44
N THR A 210 -9.43 20.51 13.55
CA THR A 210 -8.11 20.93 13.10
C THR A 210 -8.06 21.03 11.58
N SER A 211 -6.90 21.36 11.05
CA SER A 211 -6.73 21.48 9.61
C SER A 211 -6.88 20.12 8.93
N GLU A 212 -7.57 20.10 7.79
CA GLU A 212 -7.69 18.91 6.94
C GLU A 212 -6.33 18.37 6.46
N PHE A 213 -5.29 19.21 6.45
CA PHE A 213 -3.92 18.78 6.14
C PHE A 213 -3.36 17.79 7.15
N GLU A 214 -3.83 17.82 8.39
CA GLU A 214 -3.36 16.93 9.45
C GLU A 214 -3.94 15.52 9.31
N CYS A 215 -5.12 15.39 8.71
CA CYS A 215 -5.77 14.12 8.45
C CYS A 215 -5.43 13.54 7.06
N GLN A 216 -4.26 13.79 6.48
CA GLN A 216 -3.93 13.32 5.12
C GLN A 216 -3.23 11.95 5.05
N LYS A 217 -3.24 11.16 6.13
CA LYS A 217 -2.64 9.82 6.14
C LYS A 217 -3.55 8.84 5.40
N PRO A 218 -3.06 8.17 4.34
CA PRO A 218 -3.83 7.12 3.69
C PRO A 218 -4.07 5.92 4.61
N CYS A 219 -5.17 5.20 4.37
CA CYS A 219 -5.43 3.94 5.03
C CYS A 219 -4.40 2.88 4.64
N LEU A 220 -4.06 1.99 5.58
CA LEU A 220 -3.03 0.97 5.37
C LEU A 220 -3.42 -0.07 4.31
N ASP A 221 -4.67 -0.52 4.33
CA ASP A 221 -5.21 -1.45 3.33
C ASP A 221 -5.50 -0.66 2.04
N ASN A 222 -6.59 0.12 2.02
CA ASN A 222 -6.95 0.91 0.86
C ASN A 222 -6.34 2.33 0.89
N ALA A 223 -5.12 2.47 0.38
CA ALA A 223 -4.44 3.76 0.33
C ALA A 223 -5.09 4.81 -0.60
N THR A 224 -6.15 4.49 -1.36
CA THR A 224 -6.98 5.52 -2.03
C THR A 224 -7.91 6.27 -1.09
N GLU A 225 -8.04 5.80 0.15
CA GLU A 225 -8.86 6.40 1.20
C GLU A 225 -7.98 7.08 2.26
N ILE A 226 -8.53 8.10 2.90
CA ILE A 226 -7.87 8.86 3.97
C ILE A 226 -8.35 8.42 5.35
N CYS A 227 -7.42 8.04 6.23
CA CYS A 227 -7.64 7.45 7.55
C CYS A 227 -6.93 8.24 8.68
N GLY A 228 -7.20 9.55 8.75
CA GLY A 228 -6.69 10.45 9.79
C GLY A 228 -5.25 10.86 9.57
N GLY A 229 -4.47 11.02 10.64
CA GLY A 229 -3.05 11.34 10.56
C GLY A 229 -2.39 11.59 11.90
N LEU A 230 -1.24 12.28 11.87
CA LEU A 230 -0.44 12.61 13.03
C LEU A 230 -0.30 14.13 13.10
N LEU A 231 -0.63 14.72 14.25
CA LEU A 231 -0.39 16.12 14.55
C LEU A 231 1.03 16.28 15.10
N GLN A 232 1.82 17.15 14.49
CA GLN A 232 3.06 17.66 15.08
C GLN A 232 2.82 19.05 15.66
N GLN A 233 2.18 19.15 16.83
CA GLN A 233 2.06 20.41 17.55
C GLN A 233 3.09 20.51 18.68
N GLY A 234 3.98 21.51 18.60
CA GLY A 234 4.87 21.88 19.71
C GLY A 234 5.88 20.81 20.17
N GLY A 235 6.13 19.77 19.36
CA GLY A 235 7.04 18.67 19.71
C GLY A 235 6.38 17.51 20.46
N ALA A 236 5.07 17.56 20.71
CA ALA A 236 4.26 16.40 21.09
C ALA A 236 3.62 15.79 19.82
N ILE A 237 3.59 14.45 19.75
CA ILE A 237 2.82 13.75 18.73
C ILE A 237 1.42 13.54 19.31
N GLU A 238 0.49 14.43 18.96
CA GLU A 238 -0.94 14.16 19.10
C GLU A 238 -1.42 13.54 17.79
N GLY A 239 -2.53 12.82 17.75
CA GLY A 239 -3.04 12.32 16.48
C GLY A 239 -4.17 13.17 15.91
N ALA A 240 -4.30 13.15 14.57
CA ALA A 240 -5.39 13.79 13.85
C ALA A 240 -6.41 12.72 13.44
N ILE A 241 -7.68 12.94 13.72
CA ILE A 241 -8.71 11.93 13.56
C ILE A 241 -9.66 12.35 12.45
N SER A 242 -9.80 11.51 11.42
CA SER A 242 -10.93 11.59 10.50
C SER A 242 -12.18 11.09 11.23
N ALA A 243 -13.00 12.01 11.71
CA ALA A 243 -14.19 11.71 12.49
C ALA A 243 -15.44 11.55 11.61
N TYR A 244 -16.25 10.55 11.92
CA TYR A 244 -17.49 10.22 11.23
C TYR A 244 -18.62 10.06 12.24
N VAL A 245 -19.83 10.43 11.84
CA VAL A 245 -21.07 10.23 12.59
C VAL A 245 -22.15 9.68 11.69
N THR A 246 -23.15 9.00 12.25
CA THR A 246 -24.31 8.56 11.47
C THR A 246 -25.24 9.73 11.13
N CYS A 247 -25.91 9.67 9.98
CA CYS A 247 -26.88 10.66 9.47
C CYS A 247 -27.98 11.05 10.47
N ASP A 248 -28.37 10.17 11.40
CA ASP A 248 -29.38 10.50 12.40
C ASP A 248 -28.92 11.62 13.37
N PHE A 249 -27.62 11.96 13.36
CA PHE A 249 -26.98 12.94 14.24
C PHE A 249 -26.41 14.16 13.49
N ALA A 250 -25.96 13.99 12.25
CA ALA A 250 -25.68 15.13 11.40
C ALA A 250 -27.03 15.68 10.94
N SER A 251 -27.42 16.88 11.37
CA SER A 251 -28.70 17.52 10.99
C SER A 251 -28.92 17.68 9.47
N GLU A 252 -27.95 17.27 8.65
CA GLU A 252 -27.95 17.29 7.21
C GLU A 252 -27.31 15.98 6.69
N CYS A 253 -28.19 15.03 6.37
CA CYS A 253 -28.12 14.18 5.18
C CYS A 253 -29.38 14.53 4.36
#